data_AF-A0A9X0HIN7-F1
#
_entry.id   AF-A0A9X0HIN7-F1
#
_cell.length_a   1.000
_cell.length_b   1.000
_cell.length_c   1.000
_cell.angle_alpha   90.00
_cell.angle_beta   90.00
_cell.angle_gamma   90.00
#
_symmetry.space_group_name_H-M   'P 1'
#
loop_
_entity.id
_entity.type
_entity.pdbx_description
1 polymer ?
#
loop_
_entity_poly.entity_id
_entity_poly.type
_entity_poly.pdbx_seq_one_letter_code
_entity_poly.pdbx_strand_id
1 'polypeptide(L)'
;MDNNDASPLDTLRQLKEWLDAGTITPQEFETLKRKLLFSENSPTPPSLPTSPEPVAPATPPTPSIVPPAAAVVPPTVEHHVTPPPVDDPLLPPVVTDEPATRVEPVVLKEDYFRRESVVTPPNTSVPPADDEVLDGPADEPRRQPLATVLIVVGVLALLAIIGYLLLGNRESERLTSNSITAADTTAVQIEEGPQAEQLDLPPAAAPETIRVQPNIPVTAQPTDSATTPIGASASDAVVDPAASEAAIRSRVQRALTALYNDMQAAPFNASQHFASEVERFYTLQNTTPSAIEAELNRSHFPEFTESQISFDPASLQISPVTEDGTVTVTYNERGRSLRKSRNQYQQTLAQVRARIDRNGKLTYFRQERLLENTFTDAAPAAAPASPETTPPQE
;
A
#
# COMPACT_ATOMS: atom_id res chain seq x y z
N MET A 1 8.40 17.66 -45.36
CA MET A 1 9.01 17.83 -44.02
C MET A 1 8.46 19.14 -43.53
N ASP A 2 7.24 19.07 -43.01
CA ASP A 2 6.47 20.23 -42.56
C ASP A 2 6.56 20.21 -41.04
N ASN A 3 7.44 21.05 -40.50
CA ASN A 3 7.54 21.29 -39.07
C ASN A 3 6.29 22.07 -38.67
N ASN A 4 5.29 21.35 -38.17
CA ASN A 4 4.10 21.95 -37.58
C ASN A 4 4.48 22.42 -36.17
N ASP A 5 5.13 23.58 -36.09
CA ASP A 5 5.41 24.25 -34.83
C ASP A 5 4.06 24.54 -34.15
N ALA A 6 3.78 23.80 -33.07
CA ALA A 6 2.55 23.95 -32.31
C ALA A 6 2.42 25.40 -31.86
N SER A 7 1.36 26.06 -32.30
CA SER A 7 1.13 27.48 -32.03
C SER A 7 1.18 27.77 -30.53
N PRO A 8 1.87 28.85 -30.08
CA PRO A 8 1.98 29.18 -28.66
C PRO A 8 0.61 29.41 -27.99
N LEU A 9 -0.42 29.76 -28.75
CA LEU A 9 -1.79 29.85 -28.25
C LEU A 9 -2.41 28.48 -27.94
N ASP A 10 -2.08 27.44 -28.70
CA ASP A 10 -2.57 26.08 -28.45
C ASP A 10 -1.92 25.49 -27.19
N THR A 11 -0.63 25.75 -26.98
CA THR A 11 0.04 25.32 -25.74
C THR A 11 -0.51 26.02 -24.49
N LEU A 12 -0.88 27.30 -24.57
CA LEU A 12 -1.56 28.00 -23.46
C LEU A 12 -2.95 27.43 -23.17
N ARG A 13 -3.70 27.04 -24.21
CA ARG A 13 -4.99 26.36 -24.06
C ARG A 13 -4.82 25.00 -23.38
N GLN A 14 -3.82 24.23 -23.78
CA GLN A 14 -3.49 22.93 -23.18
C GLN A 14 -3.06 23.06 -21.71
N LEU A 15 -2.22 24.05 -21.39
CA LEU A 15 -1.83 24.36 -20.00
C LEU A 15 -3.04 24.70 -19.13
N LYS A 16 -4.01 25.44 -19.67
CA LYS A 16 -5.26 25.76 -18.96
C LYS A 16 -6.11 24.51 -18.75
N GLU A 17 -6.20 23.64 -19.76
CA GLU A 17 -6.91 22.38 -19.64
C GLU A 17 -6.30 21.47 -18.57
N TRP A 18 -4.97 21.42 -18.46
CA TRP A 18 -4.29 20.71 -17.37
C TRP A 18 -4.53 21.33 -16.00
N LEU A 19 -4.66 22.65 -15.92
CA LEU A 19 -5.01 23.35 -14.68
C LEU A 19 -6.45 23.01 -14.26
N ASP A 20 -7.39 23.05 -15.21
CA ASP A 20 -8.81 22.73 -14.98
C ASP A 20 -9.00 21.24 -14.65
N ALA A 21 -8.17 20.37 -15.21
CA ALA A 21 -8.11 18.94 -14.88
C ALA A 21 -7.44 18.65 -13.53
N GLY A 22 -6.90 19.67 -12.84
CA GLY A 22 -6.16 19.51 -11.59
C GLY A 22 -4.84 18.72 -11.74
N THR A 23 -4.35 18.59 -12.97
CA THR A 23 -3.09 17.89 -13.29
C THR A 23 -1.88 18.77 -12.94
N ILE A 24 -2.03 20.09 -13.06
CA ILE A 24 -1.04 21.07 -12.61
C ILE A 24 -1.67 22.02 -11.57
N THR A 25 -0.83 22.53 -10.68
CA THR A 25 -1.23 23.53 -9.69
C THR A 25 -1.26 24.94 -10.31
N PRO A 26 -2.00 25.90 -9.71
CA PRO A 26 -2.02 27.29 -10.19
C PRO A 26 -0.63 27.95 -10.27
N GLN A 27 0.29 27.56 -9.38
CA GLN A 27 1.65 28.10 -9.34
C GLN A 27 2.52 27.55 -10.48
N GLU A 28 2.33 26.27 -10.84
CA GLU A 28 3.01 25.66 -12.00
C GLU A 28 2.51 26.25 -13.32
N PHE A 29 1.19 26.51 -13.43
CA PHE A 29 0.60 27.16 -14.60
C PHE A 29 1.23 28.54 -14.87
N GLU A 30 1.36 29.40 -13.85
CA GLU A 30 1.99 30.73 -14.01
C GLU A 30 3.47 30.64 -14.38
N THR A 31 4.17 29.63 -13.88
CA THR A 31 5.59 29.40 -14.20
C THR A 31 5.77 28.96 -15.65
N LEU A 32 4.93 28.03 -16.13
CA LEU A 32 4.96 27.53 -17.50
C LEU A 32 4.50 28.58 -18.51
N LYS A 33 3.46 29.35 -18.18
CA LYS A 33 2.99 30.50 -18.95
C LYS A 33 4.08 31.56 -19.11
N ARG A 34 4.83 31.88 -18.03
CA ARG A 34 5.97 32.81 -18.10
C ARG A 34 7.12 32.23 -18.92
N LYS A 35 7.37 30.93 -18.87
CA LYS A 35 8.39 30.32 -19.73
C LYS A 35 8.02 30.43 -21.21
N LEU A 36 6.74 30.25 -21.54
CA LEU A 36 6.25 30.26 -22.92
C LEU A 36 6.22 31.67 -23.53
N LEU A 37 5.72 32.66 -22.78
CA LEU A 37 5.62 34.05 -23.26
C LEU A 37 6.98 34.76 -23.37
N PHE A 38 7.99 34.32 -22.62
CA PHE A 38 9.29 35.00 -22.55
C PHE A 38 10.44 34.25 -23.23
N SER A 39 10.24 33.00 -23.70
CA SER A 39 11.29 32.23 -24.41
C SER A 39 11.21 32.30 -25.94
N GLU A 40 10.20 32.96 -26.52
CA GLU A 40 9.94 32.94 -27.97
C GLU A 40 10.48 34.17 -28.72
N ASN A 41 11.54 34.80 -28.22
CA ASN A 41 12.29 35.81 -28.98
C ASN A 41 13.75 35.96 -28.52
N SER A 42 14.44 34.82 -28.32
CA SER A 42 15.90 34.82 -28.31
C SER A 42 16.40 34.31 -29.66
N PRO A 43 16.99 35.16 -30.52
CA PRO A 43 17.70 34.68 -31.68
C PRO A 43 18.83 33.76 -31.21
N THR A 44 19.07 32.72 -32.00
CA THR A 44 20.23 31.82 -31.89
C THR A 44 21.45 32.53 -31.30
N PRO A 45 21.92 32.16 -30.10
CA PRO A 45 23.22 32.60 -29.64
C PRO A 45 24.30 31.96 -30.51
N PRO A 46 25.40 32.67 -30.78
CA PRO A 46 26.36 32.37 -31.83
C PRO A 46 27.12 31.08 -31.54
N SER A 47 27.51 30.40 -32.63
CA SER A 47 28.68 29.52 -32.63
C SER A 47 29.85 30.25 -31.97
N LEU A 48 30.25 29.80 -30.78
CA LEU A 48 31.53 30.15 -30.16
C LEU A 48 32.59 29.10 -30.56
N PRO A 49 33.87 29.49 -30.53
CA PRO A 49 34.83 29.16 -31.57
C PRO A 49 35.43 27.77 -31.43
N THR A 50 35.78 27.21 -32.59
CA THR A 50 36.81 26.19 -32.79
C THR A 50 38.06 26.53 -31.97
N SER A 51 38.42 25.64 -31.04
CA SER A 51 39.73 25.61 -30.37
C SER A 51 40.14 24.13 -30.27
N PRO A 52 41.43 23.82 -30.44
CA PRO A 52 41.90 22.82 -31.38
C PRO A 52 41.85 21.37 -30.87
N GLU A 53 41.76 20.49 -31.86
CA GLU A 53 42.10 19.06 -31.83
C GLU A 53 43.34 18.75 -30.97
N PRO A 54 43.24 17.73 -30.10
CA PRO A 54 44.38 16.88 -29.79
C PRO A 54 44.01 15.40 -30.02
N VAL A 55 44.52 14.88 -31.13
CA VAL A 55 45.10 13.55 -31.38
C VAL A 55 44.79 12.44 -30.33
N ALA A 56 44.23 11.35 -30.82
CA ALA A 56 44.13 10.06 -30.14
C ALA A 56 45.52 9.38 -29.93
N PRO A 57 45.58 8.18 -29.34
CA PRO A 57 46.04 7.88 -27.99
C PRO A 57 47.53 7.48 -27.91
N ALA A 58 48.27 8.07 -26.98
CA ALA A 58 49.59 7.57 -26.57
C ALA A 58 49.45 6.66 -25.33
N THR A 59 50.00 5.46 -25.49
CA THR A 59 50.25 4.40 -24.49
C THR A 59 50.60 4.91 -23.07
N PRO A 60 50.03 4.30 -22.01
CA PRO A 60 50.46 4.60 -20.64
C PRO A 60 51.88 4.10 -20.38
N PRO A 61 52.76 4.92 -19.76
CA PRO A 61 54.10 4.50 -19.37
C PRO A 61 54.05 3.55 -18.17
N THR A 62 54.87 2.51 -18.27
CA THR A 62 55.21 1.54 -17.24
C THR A 62 55.71 2.24 -15.97
N PRO A 63 55.09 2.04 -14.80
CA PRO A 63 55.72 2.40 -13.53
C PRO A 63 56.73 1.32 -13.14
N SER A 64 57.99 1.76 -13.03
CA SER A 64 59.12 0.99 -12.54
C SER A 64 58.87 0.42 -11.14
N ILE A 65 59.13 -0.87 -11.02
CA ILE A 65 59.23 -1.65 -9.80
C ILE A 65 60.44 -1.18 -8.99
N VAL A 66 60.22 -0.69 -7.77
CA VAL A 66 61.22 -0.71 -6.68
C VAL A 66 60.50 -1.19 -5.41
N PRO A 67 60.94 -2.29 -4.78
CA PRO A 67 60.26 -2.91 -3.64
C PRO A 67 60.71 -2.30 -2.30
N PRO A 68 59.79 -1.96 -1.39
CA PRO A 68 60.10 -1.91 0.03
C PRO A 68 59.78 -3.27 0.68
N ALA A 69 60.74 -3.70 1.49
CA ALA A 69 60.83 -4.94 2.22
C ALA A 69 59.56 -5.34 2.98
N ALA A 70 59.33 -6.66 2.98
CA ALA A 70 58.32 -7.35 3.76
C ALA A 70 58.45 -7.08 5.26
N ALA A 71 57.36 -6.60 5.87
CA ALA A 71 57.06 -6.87 7.26
C ALA A 71 55.85 -7.82 7.25
N VAL A 72 56.15 -9.11 7.42
CA VAL A 72 55.18 -10.16 7.69
C VAL A 72 54.55 -9.88 9.05
N VAL A 73 53.34 -9.35 9.05
CA VAL A 73 52.47 -9.39 10.23
C VAL A 73 51.49 -10.55 10.00
N PRO A 74 51.46 -11.57 10.88
CA PRO A 74 50.55 -12.70 10.72
C PRO A 74 49.08 -12.24 10.77
N PRO A 75 48.17 -12.93 10.09
CA PRO A 75 46.74 -12.66 10.23
C PRO A 75 46.33 -12.96 11.67
N THR A 76 45.89 -11.92 12.39
CA THR A 76 45.15 -12.09 13.64
C THR A 76 43.87 -12.83 13.32
N VAL A 77 43.81 -14.09 13.73
CA VAL A 77 42.59 -14.89 13.79
C VAL A 77 41.71 -14.22 14.84
N GLU A 78 40.67 -13.51 14.38
CA GLU A 78 39.59 -13.09 15.28
C GLU A 78 38.89 -14.36 15.77
N HIS A 79 39.16 -14.72 17.02
CA HIS A 79 38.42 -15.74 17.72
C HIS A 79 36.94 -15.30 17.76
N HIS A 80 36.09 -16.05 17.05
CA HIS A 80 34.66 -16.05 17.30
C HIS A 80 34.45 -16.38 18.79
N VAL A 81 34.15 -15.35 19.57
CA VAL A 81 33.64 -15.50 20.93
C VAL A 81 32.23 -16.02 20.79
N THR A 82 32.07 -17.32 21.01
CA THR A 82 30.78 -17.95 21.26
C THR A 82 30.16 -17.23 22.46
N PRO A 83 28.97 -16.61 22.33
CA PRO A 83 28.29 -16.03 23.48
C PRO A 83 28.00 -17.13 24.52
N PRO A 84 28.13 -16.85 25.82
CA PRO A 84 27.75 -17.80 26.86
C PRO A 84 26.26 -18.15 26.74
N PRO A 85 25.84 -19.36 27.14
CA PRO A 85 24.43 -19.72 27.20
C PRO A 85 23.71 -18.73 28.10
N VAL A 86 22.68 -18.07 27.55
CA VAL A 86 21.76 -17.25 28.33
C VAL A 86 20.95 -18.21 29.19
N ASP A 87 21.13 -18.12 30.50
CA ASP A 87 20.28 -18.81 31.47
C ASP A 87 18.82 -18.42 31.23
N ASP A 88 18.01 -19.46 31.10
CA ASP A 88 16.56 -19.45 30.94
C ASP A 88 15.91 -18.47 31.94
N PRO A 89 15.13 -17.47 31.51
CA PRO A 89 14.31 -16.71 32.43
C PRO A 89 13.26 -17.65 33.02
N LEU A 90 13.46 -17.98 34.30
CA LEU A 90 12.53 -18.65 35.19
C LEU A 90 11.08 -18.26 34.88
N LEU A 91 10.34 -19.20 34.29
CA LEU A 91 8.90 -19.14 34.17
C LEU A 91 8.30 -18.88 35.57
N PRO A 92 7.35 -17.93 35.71
CA PRO A 92 6.63 -17.79 36.97
C PRO A 92 5.87 -19.09 37.28
N PRO A 93 5.76 -19.48 38.56
CA PRO A 93 5.13 -20.73 38.95
C PRO A 93 3.68 -20.80 38.44
N VAL A 94 3.38 -21.91 37.78
CA VAL A 94 2.01 -22.36 37.51
C VAL A 94 1.32 -22.53 38.84
N VAL A 95 0.44 -21.59 39.19
CA VAL A 95 -0.52 -21.76 40.27
C VAL A 95 -1.62 -22.68 39.75
N THR A 96 -1.56 -23.92 40.22
CA THR A 96 -2.59 -24.93 40.07
C THR A 96 -3.81 -24.60 40.93
N ASP A 97 -4.99 -24.76 40.32
CA ASP A 97 -6.34 -24.90 40.89
C ASP A 97 -6.91 -23.76 41.75
N GLU A 98 -7.70 -22.89 41.09
CA GLU A 98 -8.85 -22.24 41.72
C GLU A 98 -10.13 -22.75 41.04
N PRO A 99 -11.13 -23.26 41.79
CA PRO A 99 -12.31 -23.88 41.22
C PRO A 99 -13.23 -22.86 40.55
N ALA A 100 -13.60 -23.20 39.31
CA ALA A 100 -14.62 -22.60 38.46
C ALA A 100 -15.73 -21.84 39.22
N THR A 101 -15.59 -20.51 39.31
CA THR A 101 -16.75 -19.65 39.51
C THR A 101 -17.48 -19.52 38.19
N ARG A 102 -18.64 -20.18 38.14
CA ARG A 102 -19.65 -20.09 37.10
C ARG A 102 -19.95 -18.62 36.76
N VAL A 103 -19.39 -18.14 35.66
CA VAL A 103 -19.77 -16.85 35.08
C VAL A 103 -21.17 -17.01 34.49
N GLU A 104 -22.15 -16.34 35.09
CA GLU A 104 -23.48 -16.21 34.49
C GLU A 104 -23.36 -15.51 33.14
N PRO A 105 -24.13 -15.94 32.12
CA PRO A 105 -24.17 -15.23 30.85
C PRO A 105 -24.69 -13.82 31.10
N VAL A 106 -23.82 -12.82 30.93
CA VAL A 106 -24.24 -11.42 30.82
C VAL A 106 -25.06 -11.32 29.55
N VAL A 107 -26.38 -11.40 29.72
CA VAL A 107 -27.37 -11.00 28.71
C VAL A 107 -27.14 -9.52 28.47
N LEU A 108 -26.42 -9.18 27.40
CA LEU A 108 -26.44 -7.83 26.85
C LEU A 108 -27.90 -7.54 26.46
N LYS A 109 -28.58 -6.71 27.24
CA LYS A 109 -29.86 -6.13 26.85
C LYS A 109 -29.63 -5.26 25.62
N GLU A 110 -30.26 -5.63 24.51
CA GLU A 110 -30.25 -4.99 23.19
C GLU A 110 -30.91 -3.60 23.13
N ASP A 111 -30.93 -2.82 24.23
CA ASP A 111 -31.69 -1.56 24.29
C ASP A 111 -30.84 -0.29 24.04
N TYR A 112 -29.54 -0.42 23.74
CA TYR A 112 -28.65 0.74 23.55
C TYR A 112 -28.62 1.36 22.14
N PHE A 113 -29.46 0.90 21.21
CA PHE A 113 -29.70 1.59 19.93
C PHE A 113 -31.01 2.38 19.88
N ARG A 114 -31.57 2.74 21.04
CA ARG A 114 -32.65 3.74 21.08
C ARG A 114 -32.05 5.14 21.02
N ARG A 115 -31.94 5.64 19.79
CA ARG A 115 -31.74 7.05 19.44
C ARG A 115 -32.62 7.92 20.37
N GLU A 116 -32.00 8.64 21.31
CA GLU A 116 -32.66 9.65 22.11
C GLU A 116 -33.18 10.75 21.17
N SER A 117 -34.46 10.67 20.85
CA SER A 117 -35.26 11.84 20.52
C SER A 117 -35.20 12.78 21.72
N VAL A 118 -34.61 13.95 21.52
CA VAL A 118 -34.56 15.06 22.48
C VAL A 118 -35.97 15.31 23.02
N VAL A 119 -36.22 14.82 24.24
CA VAL A 119 -37.39 15.15 25.03
C VAL A 119 -37.02 16.37 25.86
N THR A 120 -37.71 17.47 25.58
CA THR A 120 -37.73 18.71 26.36
C THR A 120 -38.04 18.40 27.82
N PRO A 121 -37.26 18.89 28.80
CA PRO A 121 -37.52 18.61 30.21
C PRO A 121 -38.81 19.31 30.70
N PRO A 122 -39.62 18.63 31.54
CA PRO A 122 -40.79 19.23 32.16
C PRO A 122 -40.42 20.08 33.37
N ASN A 123 -41.06 21.25 33.47
CA ASN A 123 -41.41 21.97 34.69
C ASN A 123 -40.42 21.95 35.87
N THR A 124 -39.64 23.03 35.98
CA THR A 124 -39.31 23.60 37.30
C THR A 124 -40.13 24.86 37.51
N SER A 125 -41.02 24.78 38.49
CA SER A 125 -41.94 25.77 39.01
C SER A 125 -41.24 27.02 39.56
N VAL A 126 -41.61 28.20 39.04
CA VAL A 126 -41.27 29.55 39.53
C VAL A 126 -42.54 30.44 39.35
N PRO A 127 -42.87 31.35 40.30
CA PRO A 127 -44.25 31.75 40.65
C PRO A 127 -44.90 32.79 39.70
N PRO A 128 -46.23 33.04 39.82
CA PRO A 128 -47.00 33.81 38.86
C PRO A 128 -46.86 35.32 39.10
N ALA A 129 -46.61 36.07 38.02
CA ALA A 129 -46.88 37.49 37.94
C ALA A 129 -47.29 37.80 36.48
N ASP A 130 -48.60 37.92 36.33
CA ASP A 130 -49.35 38.87 35.50
C ASP A 130 -48.93 39.10 34.04
N ASP A 131 -49.86 38.71 33.15
CA ASP A 131 -50.30 39.43 31.96
C ASP A 131 -49.26 40.20 31.14
N GLU A 132 -48.92 39.65 29.97
CA GLU A 132 -49.13 40.40 28.72
C GLU A 132 -49.12 39.45 27.51
N VAL A 133 -50.32 39.28 26.95
CA VAL A 133 -50.57 38.65 25.65
C VAL A 133 -49.99 39.57 24.56
N LEU A 134 -48.82 39.22 24.02
CA LEU A 134 -48.30 39.84 22.80
C LEU A 134 -48.40 38.84 21.65
N ASP A 135 -49.60 38.78 21.08
CA ASP A 135 -49.95 38.06 19.85
C ASP A 135 -49.32 38.80 18.66
N GLY A 136 -48.05 38.47 18.35
CA GLY A 136 -47.33 38.97 17.19
C GLY A 136 -47.52 38.04 15.98
N PRO A 137 -47.81 38.55 14.77
CA PRO A 137 -48.00 37.72 13.59
C PRO A 137 -46.72 36.95 13.27
N ALA A 138 -46.86 35.65 13.00
CA ALA A 138 -45.76 34.79 12.59
C ALA A 138 -45.00 35.41 11.40
N ASP A 139 -43.72 35.70 11.61
CA ASP A 139 -42.81 36.15 10.56
C ASP A 139 -42.74 35.07 9.47
N GLU A 140 -43.45 35.29 8.36
CA GLU A 140 -43.33 34.45 7.18
C GLU A 140 -41.89 34.56 6.62
N PRO A 141 -41.25 33.43 6.27
CA PRO A 141 -39.87 33.43 5.79
C PRO A 141 -39.78 34.25 4.50
N ARG A 142 -39.05 35.38 4.59
CA ARG A 142 -38.77 36.27 3.45
C ARG A 142 -38.12 35.45 2.33
N ARG A 143 -38.90 35.15 1.30
CA ARG A 143 -38.44 34.45 0.09
C ARG A 143 -37.37 35.33 -0.57
N GLN A 144 -36.12 34.91 -0.50
CA GLN A 144 -35.01 35.58 -1.19
C GLN A 144 -35.09 35.22 -2.69
N PRO A 145 -35.51 36.15 -3.57
CA PRO A 145 -35.70 35.85 -4.99
C PRO A 145 -34.39 35.47 -5.69
N LEU A 146 -33.26 35.90 -5.13
CA LEU A 146 -31.92 35.61 -5.66
C LEU A 146 -31.55 34.13 -5.58
N ALA A 147 -31.96 33.43 -4.51
CA ALA A 147 -31.74 31.99 -4.39
C ALA A 147 -32.52 31.23 -5.48
N THR A 148 -33.76 31.63 -5.75
CA THR A 148 -34.58 31.06 -6.82
C THR A 148 -33.95 31.27 -8.20
N VAL A 149 -33.42 32.46 -8.49
CA VAL A 149 -32.75 32.74 -9.77
C VAL A 149 -31.48 31.89 -9.93
N LEU A 150 -30.66 31.75 -8.88
CA LEU A 150 -29.48 30.90 -8.92
C LEU A 150 -29.81 29.42 -9.15
N ILE A 151 -30.88 28.92 -8.52
CA ILE A 151 -31.36 27.54 -8.73
C ILE A 151 -31.79 27.35 -10.18
N VAL A 152 -32.59 28.26 -10.74
CA VAL A 152 -33.07 28.15 -12.13
C VAL A 152 -31.91 28.21 -13.14
N VAL A 153 -30.95 29.13 -12.95
CA VAL A 153 -29.76 29.22 -13.81
C VAL A 153 -28.88 27.96 -13.69
N GLY A 154 -28.70 27.44 -12.47
CA GLY A 154 -27.95 26.21 -12.24
C GLY A 154 -28.58 24.99 -12.93
N VAL A 155 -29.90 24.85 -12.87
CA VAL A 155 -30.61 23.75 -13.57
C VAL A 155 -30.49 23.87 -15.09
N LEU A 156 -30.60 25.08 -15.65
CA LEU A 156 -30.42 25.30 -17.08
C LEU A 156 -28.98 25.00 -17.54
N ALA A 157 -27.97 25.38 -16.75
CA ALA A 157 -26.58 25.07 -17.03
C ALA A 157 -26.31 23.56 -16.98
N LEU A 158 -26.86 22.86 -15.98
CA LEU A 158 -26.76 21.40 -15.86
C LEU A 158 -27.40 20.70 -17.07
N LEU A 159 -28.60 21.13 -17.49
CA LEU A 159 -29.28 20.56 -18.66
C LEU A 159 -28.50 20.83 -19.96
N ALA A 160 -27.88 22.00 -20.10
CA ALA A 160 -27.03 22.30 -21.25
C ALA A 160 -25.78 21.39 -21.29
N ILE A 161 -25.15 21.12 -20.14
CA ILE A 161 -24.01 20.20 -20.03
C ILE A 161 -24.43 18.76 -20.38
N ILE A 162 -25.58 18.29 -19.86
CA ILE A 162 -26.09 16.96 -20.18
C ILE A 162 -26.41 16.85 -21.68
N GLY A 163 -27.07 17.88 -22.25
CA GLY A 163 -27.33 17.94 -23.69
C GLY A 163 -26.04 17.92 -24.51
N TYR A 164 -25.03 18.67 -24.09
CA TYR A 164 -23.71 18.68 -24.72
C TYR A 164 -23.01 17.33 -24.66
N LEU A 165 -23.06 16.63 -23.52
CA LEU A 165 -22.49 15.28 -23.37
C LEU A 165 -23.22 14.24 -24.22
N LEU A 166 -24.54 14.37 -24.36
CA LEU A 166 -25.35 13.48 -25.19
C LEU A 166 -25.15 13.72 -26.69
N LEU A 167 -24.89 14.97 -27.10
CA LEU A 167 -24.73 15.34 -28.52
C LEU A 167 -23.26 15.30 -28.99
N GLY A 168 -22.29 15.48 -28.09
CA GLY A 168 -20.89 15.77 -28.41
C GLY A 168 -19.91 14.61 -28.30
N ASN A 169 -20.32 13.39 -27.92
CA ASN A 169 -19.37 12.33 -27.55
C ASN A 169 -19.59 10.96 -28.24
N ARG A 170 -19.86 10.93 -29.55
CA ARG A 170 -20.03 9.66 -30.31
C ARG A 170 -19.06 9.39 -31.46
N GLU A 171 -18.07 10.24 -31.73
CA GLU A 171 -17.22 10.06 -32.94
C GLU A 171 -15.76 9.64 -32.71
N SER A 172 -15.31 9.28 -31.49
CA SER A 172 -13.88 9.00 -31.27
C SER A 172 -13.52 7.77 -30.43
N GLU A 173 -14.27 6.67 -30.54
CA GLU A 173 -13.83 5.37 -29.97
C GLU A 173 -14.00 4.17 -30.93
N ARG A 174 -14.08 4.43 -32.23
CA ARG A 174 -13.87 3.38 -33.24
C ARG A 174 -12.66 3.76 -34.06
N LEU A 175 -11.45 3.42 -33.58
CA LEU A 175 -10.25 3.15 -34.37
C LEU A 175 -9.06 2.87 -33.42
N THR A 176 -8.95 1.63 -32.94
CA THR A 176 -7.69 0.85 -32.93
C THR A 176 -8.04 -0.60 -32.65
N SER A 177 -8.52 -1.24 -33.72
CA SER A 177 -8.57 -2.68 -33.87
C SER A 177 -7.17 -3.28 -33.83
N ASN A 178 -7.05 -4.41 -33.12
CA ASN A 178 -6.31 -5.61 -33.51
C ASN A 178 -5.28 -5.47 -34.64
N SER A 179 -4.00 -5.33 -34.31
CA SER A 179 -2.90 -5.79 -35.16
C SER A 179 -1.63 -6.05 -34.32
N ILE A 180 -1.67 -7.10 -33.49
CA ILE A 180 -0.42 -7.83 -33.19
C ILE A 180 -0.22 -8.79 -34.36
N THR A 181 0.76 -8.42 -35.18
CA THR A 181 1.15 -9.04 -36.44
C THR A 181 2.01 -10.28 -36.15
N ALA A 182 1.68 -11.40 -36.80
CA ALA A 182 2.44 -12.66 -36.77
C ALA A 182 3.77 -12.60 -37.56
N ALA A 183 4.55 -11.51 -37.42
CA ALA A 183 5.76 -11.28 -38.20
C ALA A 183 7.03 -11.03 -37.35
N ASP A 184 6.94 -11.06 -36.02
CA ASP A 184 8.11 -10.86 -35.15
C ASP A 184 8.62 -12.17 -34.54
N THR A 185 8.69 -13.20 -35.38
CA THR A 185 9.40 -14.46 -35.10
C THR A 185 10.65 -14.52 -35.96
N THR A 186 11.57 -13.56 -35.82
CA THR A 186 12.95 -13.79 -36.26
C THR A 186 13.60 -14.74 -35.26
N ALA A 187 13.65 -16.01 -35.67
CA ALA A 187 14.44 -17.06 -35.06
C ALA A 187 15.88 -16.58 -34.91
N VAL A 188 16.28 -16.28 -33.68
CA VAL A 188 17.70 -16.18 -33.31
C VAL A 188 18.22 -17.61 -33.31
N GLN A 189 19.04 -17.93 -34.30
CA GLN A 189 19.83 -19.14 -34.36
C GLN A 189 20.83 -19.08 -33.18
N ILE A 190 20.60 -19.89 -32.16
CA ILE A 190 21.54 -20.02 -31.04
C ILE A 190 22.79 -20.67 -31.61
N GLU A 191 23.88 -19.90 -31.67
CA GLU A 191 25.21 -20.38 -32.05
C GLU A 191 25.68 -21.33 -30.95
N GLU A 192 25.66 -22.63 -31.23
CA GLU A 192 26.26 -23.66 -30.39
C GLU A 192 27.78 -23.48 -30.37
N GLY A 193 28.26 -22.75 -29.36
CA GLY A 193 29.67 -22.74 -29.00
C GLY A 193 30.12 -24.12 -28.49
N PRO A 194 31.43 -24.44 -28.57
CA PRO A 194 31.93 -25.76 -28.23
C PRO A 194 31.62 -26.10 -26.77
N GLN A 195 30.86 -27.18 -26.59
CA GLN A 195 30.57 -27.79 -25.29
C GLN A 195 31.89 -28.03 -24.56
N ALA A 196 32.13 -27.27 -23.50
CA ALA A 196 33.18 -27.57 -22.55
C ALA A 196 32.88 -28.93 -21.92
N GLU A 197 33.95 -29.72 -21.78
CA GLU A 197 33.96 -31.09 -21.27
C GLU A 197 33.09 -31.24 -20.01
N GLN A 198 32.18 -32.19 -20.09
CA GLN A 198 31.33 -32.64 -19.01
C GLN A 198 32.22 -33.17 -17.88
N LEU A 199 32.36 -32.39 -16.82
CA LEU A 199 33.08 -32.79 -15.61
C LEU A 199 32.28 -33.89 -14.91
N ASP A 200 32.77 -35.12 -15.01
CA ASP A 200 32.21 -36.31 -14.35
C ASP A 200 32.36 -36.15 -12.82
N LEU A 201 31.25 -35.79 -12.15
CA LEU A 201 31.20 -35.71 -10.70
C LEU A 201 30.92 -37.11 -10.12
N PRO A 202 31.70 -37.58 -9.12
CA PRO A 202 31.48 -38.89 -8.52
C PRO A 202 30.14 -38.96 -7.78
N PRO A 203 29.55 -40.16 -7.62
CA PRO A 203 28.24 -40.34 -7.01
C PRO A 203 28.25 -39.86 -5.56
N ALA A 204 27.42 -38.85 -5.27
CA ALA A 204 27.15 -38.39 -3.92
C ALA A 204 26.49 -39.52 -3.12
N ALA A 205 27.15 -39.92 -2.03
CA ALA A 205 26.65 -40.89 -1.08
C ALA A 205 25.31 -40.44 -0.48
N ALA A 206 24.42 -41.41 -0.29
CA ALA A 206 23.08 -41.23 0.24
C ALA A 206 23.08 -40.50 1.60
N PRO A 207 22.14 -39.57 1.85
CA PRO A 207 21.99 -38.97 3.17
C PRO A 207 21.52 -40.04 4.17
N GLU A 208 22.32 -40.26 5.20
CA GLU A 208 21.94 -41.01 6.39
C GLU A 208 20.68 -40.39 7.00
N THR A 209 19.61 -41.17 7.05
CA THR A 209 18.37 -40.82 7.74
C THR A 209 18.51 -41.20 9.22
N ILE A 210 18.89 -40.23 10.05
CA ILE A 210 18.80 -40.36 11.51
C ILE A 210 17.32 -40.34 11.89
N ARG A 211 16.74 -41.53 12.11
CA ARG A 211 15.42 -41.71 12.70
C ARG A 211 15.54 -41.58 14.22
N VAL A 212 15.20 -40.41 14.75
CA VAL A 212 14.83 -40.27 16.18
C VAL A 212 13.46 -40.89 16.36
N GLN A 213 13.40 -41.97 17.13
CA GLN A 213 12.20 -42.78 17.37
C GLN A 213 11.50 -42.29 18.65
N PRO A 214 10.29 -41.74 18.60
CA PRO A 214 9.45 -41.58 19.78
C PRO A 214 8.92 -42.96 20.20
N ASN A 215 9.27 -43.38 21.41
CA ASN A 215 8.82 -44.62 22.02
C ASN A 215 7.34 -44.52 22.41
N ILE A 216 6.46 -45.12 21.62
CA ILE A 216 5.05 -45.36 21.99
C ILE A 216 4.77 -46.86 21.80
N PRO A 217 4.31 -47.60 22.82
CA PRO A 217 4.00 -49.01 22.68
C PRO A 217 2.69 -49.19 21.89
N VAL A 218 2.76 -49.88 20.76
CA VAL A 218 1.59 -50.31 19.97
C VAL A 218 1.43 -51.82 20.07
N THR A 219 0.25 -52.21 20.54
CA THR A 219 -0.27 -53.58 20.57
C THR A 219 -0.44 -54.13 19.15
N ALA A 220 -0.04 -55.39 18.96
CA ALA A 220 0.07 -56.10 17.69
C ALA A 220 -1.23 -56.25 16.87
N GLN A 221 -1.11 -56.27 15.54
CA GLN A 221 -1.44 -57.45 14.73
C GLN A 221 -0.95 -57.33 13.25
N PRO A 222 -0.64 -58.45 12.57
CA PRO A 222 -0.02 -58.48 11.25
C PRO A 222 -1.04 -58.75 10.13
N THR A 223 -0.79 -58.28 8.91
CA THR A 223 -1.13 -59.02 7.67
C THR A 223 -0.31 -58.48 6.49
N ASP A 224 0.32 -59.43 5.81
CA ASP A 224 1.14 -59.36 4.62
C ASP A 224 0.25 -59.30 3.37
N SER A 225 0.52 -58.40 2.42
CA SER A 225 0.19 -58.54 0.98
C SER A 225 0.70 -57.34 0.19
N ALA A 226 1.68 -57.63 -0.67
CA ALA A 226 2.12 -56.79 -1.75
C ALA A 226 0.99 -56.52 -2.76
N THR A 227 0.77 -55.25 -3.13
CA THR A 227 0.22 -54.84 -4.43
C THR A 227 0.56 -53.37 -4.65
N THR A 228 1.34 -53.10 -5.69
CA THR A 228 1.50 -51.79 -6.32
C THR A 228 0.16 -51.33 -6.91
N PRO A 229 -0.34 -50.10 -6.66
CA PRO A 229 -1.32 -49.49 -7.52
C PRO A 229 -0.61 -48.61 -8.55
N ILE A 230 -0.60 -49.12 -9.78
CA ILE A 230 -0.46 -48.34 -11.01
C ILE A 230 -1.75 -47.51 -11.17
N GLY A 231 -1.59 -46.21 -11.46
CA GLY A 231 -2.60 -45.42 -12.16
C GLY A 231 -3.90 -45.12 -11.42
N ALA A 232 -3.85 -44.26 -10.40
CA ALA A 232 -5.02 -43.46 -10.06
C ALA A 232 -5.17 -42.37 -11.12
N SER A 233 -6.04 -42.60 -12.10
CA SER A 233 -6.61 -41.54 -12.93
C SER A 233 -7.09 -40.43 -12.00
N ALA A 234 -6.56 -39.22 -12.21
CA ALA A 234 -7.11 -38.01 -11.63
C ALA A 234 -8.55 -37.88 -12.13
N SER A 235 -9.51 -38.35 -11.33
CA SER A 235 -10.90 -37.94 -11.50
C SER A 235 -10.91 -36.42 -11.43
N ASP A 236 -11.38 -35.77 -12.50
CA ASP A 236 -11.83 -34.38 -12.49
C ASP A 236 -12.86 -34.26 -11.36
N ALA A 237 -12.38 -33.93 -10.17
CA ALA A 237 -13.23 -33.57 -9.06
C ALA A 237 -13.94 -32.31 -9.49
N VAL A 238 -15.26 -32.40 -9.72
CA VAL A 238 -16.12 -31.24 -9.93
C VAL A 238 -15.94 -30.34 -8.72
N VAL A 239 -15.10 -29.31 -8.87
CA VAL A 239 -14.81 -28.35 -7.81
C VAL A 239 -16.09 -27.54 -7.61
N ASP A 240 -16.70 -27.68 -6.43
CA ASP A 240 -17.82 -26.84 -6.04
C ASP A 240 -17.35 -25.36 -6.09
N PRO A 241 -17.94 -24.52 -6.97
CA PRO A 241 -17.53 -23.13 -7.11
C PRO A 241 -17.67 -22.37 -5.80
N ALA A 242 -18.66 -22.69 -4.96
CA ALA A 242 -18.86 -22.03 -3.67
C ALA A 242 -17.71 -22.33 -2.69
N ALA A 243 -17.23 -23.58 -2.65
CA ALA A 243 -16.09 -23.96 -1.84
C ALA A 243 -14.80 -23.26 -2.28
N SER A 244 -14.61 -23.11 -3.60
CA SER A 244 -13.46 -22.40 -4.16
C SER A 244 -13.44 -20.92 -3.79
N GLU A 245 -14.59 -20.23 -3.85
CA GLU A 245 -14.71 -18.81 -3.48
C GLU A 245 -14.41 -18.60 -1.99
N ALA A 246 -14.93 -19.48 -1.12
CA ALA A 246 -14.66 -19.42 0.31
C ALA A 246 -13.16 -19.57 0.61
N ALA A 247 -12.48 -20.52 -0.04
CA ALA A 247 -11.05 -20.73 0.10
C ALA A 247 -10.23 -19.51 -0.35
N ILE A 248 -10.61 -18.89 -1.48
CA ILE A 248 -9.97 -17.67 -1.98
C ILE A 248 -10.15 -16.52 -0.99
N ARG A 249 -11.37 -16.32 -0.48
CA ARG A 249 -11.67 -15.27 0.51
C ARG A 249 -10.83 -15.43 1.77
N SER A 250 -10.73 -16.64 2.33
CA SER A 250 -9.89 -16.90 3.50
C SER A 250 -8.41 -16.66 3.22
N ARG A 251 -7.91 -17.02 2.02
CA ARG A 251 -6.52 -16.74 1.63
C ARG A 251 -6.24 -15.24 1.55
N VAL A 252 -7.12 -14.48 0.89
CA VAL A 252 -7.03 -13.02 0.76
C VAL A 252 -7.04 -12.36 2.14
N GLN A 253 -8.01 -12.70 2.99
CA GLN A 253 -8.11 -12.14 4.33
C GLN A 253 -6.85 -12.41 5.16
N ARG A 254 -6.32 -13.64 5.10
CA ARG A 254 -5.06 -13.98 5.79
C ARG A 254 -3.89 -13.15 5.30
N ALA A 255 -3.73 -12.99 3.98
CA ALA A 255 -2.66 -12.21 3.39
C ALA A 255 -2.74 -10.72 3.79
N LEU A 256 -3.93 -10.11 3.71
CA LEU A 256 -4.14 -8.73 4.12
C LEU A 256 -3.92 -8.52 5.61
N THR A 257 -4.45 -9.41 6.47
CA THR A 257 -4.22 -9.32 7.92
C THR A 257 -2.73 -9.41 8.26
N ALA A 258 -1.98 -10.32 7.61
CA ALA A 258 -0.54 -10.44 7.81
C ALA A 258 0.20 -9.17 7.38
N LEU A 259 -0.13 -8.60 6.21
CA LEU A 259 0.43 -7.34 5.71
C LEU A 259 0.21 -6.20 6.72
N TYR A 260 -1.03 -6.01 7.18
CA TYR A 260 -1.36 -4.89 8.05
C TYR A 260 -0.76 -5.01 9.44
N ASN A 261 -0.64 -6.23 9.98
CA ASN A 261 0.05 -6.45 11.25
C ASN A 261 1.53 -6.06 11.16
N ASP A 262 2.19 -6.40 10.05
CA ASP A 262 3.61 -6.07 9.84
C ASP A 262 3.82 -4.57 9.57
N MET A 263 2.84 -3.89 8.97
CA MET A 263 2.93 -2.46 8.65
C MET A 263 2.68 -1.51 9.85
N GLN A 264 2.29 -2.03 11.03
CA GLN A 264 2.01 -1.19 12.21
C GLN A 264 3.26 -0.54 12.81
N ALA A 265 4.42 -1.19 12.68
CA ALA A 265 5.68 -0.69 13.21
C ALA A 265 6.86 -1.12 12.34
N ALA A 266 7.95 -0.34 12.37
CA ALA A 266 9.21 -0.77 11.79
C ALA A 266 9.89 -1.85 12.67
N PRO A 267 10.65 -2.80 12.07
CA PRO A 267 10.92 -2.95 10.64
C PRO A 267 9.79 -3.69 9.90
N PHE A 268 9.51 -3.27 8.67
CA PHE A 268 8.53 -3.93 7.79
C PHE A 268 9.23 -4.84 6.79
N ASN A 269 8.79 -6.10 6.67
CA ASN A 269 9.39 -7.06 5.74
C ASN A 269 8.57 -7.20 4.46
N ALA A 270 8.82 -6.31 3.50
CA ALA A 270 8.09 -6.29 2.23
C ALA A 270 8.17 -7.63 1.46
N SER A 271 9.30 -8.35 1.53
CA SER A 271 9.46 -9.63 0.81
C SER A 271 8.49 -10.73 1.28
N GLN A 272 7.96 -10.60 2.50
CA GLN A 272 6.97 -11.55 3.02
C GLN A 272 5.57 -11.34 2.43
N HIS A 273 5.24 -10.15 1.95
CA HIS A 273 3.87 -9.82 1.51
C HIS A 273 3.78 -9.56 0.00
N PHE A 274 4.85 -9.07 -0.61
CA PHE A 274 4.89 -8.70 -2.02
C PHE A 274 5.56 -9.76 -2.89
N ALA A 275 5.15 -9.83 -4.16
CA ALA A 275 5.85 -10.62 -5.17
C ALA A 275 7.23 -10.02 -5.47
N SER A 276 8.10 -10.76 -6.16
CA SER A 276 9.44 -10.28 -6.55
C SER A 276 9.38 -9.01 -7.40
N GLU A 277 8.33 -8.90 -8.23
CA GLU A 277 8.00 -7.72 -9.02
C GLU A 277 6.59 -7.26 -8.66
N VAL A 278 6.45 -5.96 -8.38
CA VAL A 278 5.20 -5.32 -8.02
C VAL A 278 4.90 -4.24 -9.04
N GLU A 279 3.78 -4.42 -9.76
CA GLU A 279 3.31 -3.48 -10.77
C GLU A 279 3.13 -2.08 -10.19
N ARG A 280 2.54 -2.00 -8.99
CA ARG A 280 2.32 -0.72 -8.30
C ARG A 280 2.23 -0.88 -6.79
N PHE A 281 2.90 0.00 -6.06
CA PHE A 281 2.75 0.17 -4.62
C PHE A 281 2.58 1.67 -4.31
N TYR A 282 1.35 2.07 -3.96
CA TYR A 282 0.95 3.48 -3.84
C TYR A 282 1.32 4.30 -5.10
N THR A 283 2.38 5.11 -5.00
CA THR A 283 2.91 5.97 -6.07
C THR A 283 4.06 5.31 -6.84
N LEU A 284 4.70 4.27 -6.28
CA LEU A 284 5.77 3.52 -6.95
C LEU A 284 5.17 2.60 -8.01
N GLN A 285 5.85 2.49 -9.15
CA GLN A 285 5.48 1.63 -10.28
C GLN A 285 6.65 0.71 -10.61
N ASN A 286 6.37 -0.52 -11.06
CA ASN A 286 7.37 -1.53 -11.42
C ASN A 286 8.47 -1.64 -10.36
N THR A 287 8.05 -1.80 -9.11
CA THR A 287 8.91 -1.74 -7.93
C THR A 287 9.23 -3.14 -7.42
N THR A 288 10.24 -3.23 -6.56
CA THR A 288 10.65 -4.46 -5.89
C THR A 288 10.31 -4.37 -4.40
N PRO A 289 10.23 -5.52 -3.68
CA PRO A 289 10.05 -5.50 -2.23
C PRO A 289 11.10 -4.66 -1.48
N SER A 290 12.37 -4.71 -1.88
CA SER A 290 13.42 -3.91 -1.26
C SER A 290 13.24 -2.41 -1.46
N ALA A 291 12.74 -1.97 -2.62
CA ALA A 291 12.43 -0.58 -2.89
C ALA A 291 11.19 -0.10 -2.10
N ILE A 292 10.19 -0.97 -1.93
CA ILE A 292 9.02 -0.71 -1.07
C ILE A 292 9.45 -0.49 0.38
N GLU A 293 10.28 -1.39 0.92
CA GLU A 293 10.80 -1.29 2.28
C GLU A 293 11.62 -0.01 2.48
N ALA A 294 12.51 0.31 1.54
CA ALA A 294 13.29 1.54 1.56
C ALA A 294 12.38 2.79 1.55
N GLU A 295 11.31 2.78 0.76
CA GLU A 295 10.36 3.90 0.72
C GLU A 295 9.59 4.06 2.03
N LEU A 296 9.08 2.98 2.61
CA LEU A 296 8.35 3.04 3.88
C LEU A 296 9.24 3.49 5.04
N ASN A 297 10.49 3.01 5.09
CA ASN A 297 11.49 3.46 6.06
C ASN A 297 11.88 4.92 5.88
N ARG A 298 11.81 5.43 4.64
CA ARG A 298 12.14 6.82 4.32
C ARG A 298 11.01 7.79 4.63
N SER A 299 9.77 7.46 4.27
CA SER A 299 8.65 8.41 4.28
C SER A 299 7.53 8.08 5.27
N HIS A 300 7.26 6.81 5.56
CA HIS A 300 6.12 6.40 6.38
C HIS A 300 6.48 6.34 7.87
N PHE A 301 7.36 5.42 8.27
CA PHE A 301 7.66 5.16 9.69
C PHE A 301 8.25 6.34 10.47
N PRO A 302 9.06 7.25 9.88
CA PRO A 302 9.54 8.42 10.60
C PRO A 302 8.41 9.38 10.99
N GLU A 303 7.45 9.59 10.09
CA GLU A 303 6.39 10.60 10.21
C GLU A 303 5.18 10.08 11.00
N PHE A 304 4.84 8.81 10.84
CA PHE A 304 3.65 8.20 11.43
C PHE A 304 4.05 7.21 12.53
N THR A 305 3.68 7.54 13.77
CA THR A 305 3.81 6.66 14.94
C THR A 305 2.45 6.18 15.42
N GLU A 306 2.43 5.14 16.27
CA GLU A 306 1.19 4.57 16.79
C GLU A 306 0.21 4.20 15.67
N SER A 307 0.78 3.67 14.56
CA SER A 307 0.01 3.33 13.37
C SER A 307 -0.85 2.10 13.65
N GLN A 308 -2.15 2.24 13.43
CA GLN A 308 -3.13 1.18 13.47
C GLN A 308 -3.86 1.18 12.14
N ILE A 309 -3.52 0.21 11.29
CA ILE A 309 -4.12 0.08 9.97
C ILE A 309 -4.85 -1.26 9.93
N SER A 310 -6.08 -1.24 9.44
CA SER A 310 -6.95 -2.41 9.34
C SER A 310 -7.81 -2.29 8.09
N PHE A 311 -8.31 -3.41 7.57
CA PHE A 311 -9.32 -3.41 6.52
C PHE A 311 -10.67 -3.86 7.08
N ASP A 312 -11.75 -3.41 6.46
CA ASP A 312 -13.11 -3.85 6.79
C ASP A 312 -13.46 -5.12 6.00
N PRO A 313 -13.55 -6.32 6.63
CA PRO A 313 -13.82 -7.56 5.93
C PRO A 313 -15.19 -7.60 5.23
N ALA A 314 -16.16 -6.82 5.71
CA ALA A 314 -17.49 -6.73 5.10
C ALA A 314 -17.47 -5.93 3.79
N SER A 315 -16.48 -5.06 3.62
CA SER A 315 -16.29 -4.28 2.39
C SER A 315 -15.51 -5.02 1.29
N LEU A 316 -15.03 -6.24 1.58
CA LEU A 316 -14.15 -7.00 0.70
C LEU A 316 -14.89 -7.53 -0.53
N GLN A 317 -14.60 -6.93 -1.68
CA GLN A 317 -15.08 -7.36 -2.99
C GLN A 317 -13.97 -8.10 -3.72
N ILE A 318 -14.21 -9.36 -4.08
CA ILE A 318 -13.25 -10.24 -4.72
C ILE A 318 -13.71 -10.47 -6.16
N SER A 319 -12.89 -10.12 -7.13
CA SER A 319 -13.15 -10.39 -8.55
C SER A 319 -12.92 -11.88 -8.87
N PRO A 320 -13.50 -12.40 -9.97
CA PRO A 320 -13.18 -13.73 -10.46
C PRO A 320 -11.68 -13.94 -10.65
N VAL A 321 -11.21 -15.17 -10.45
CA VAL A 321 -9.81 -15.55 -10.67
C VAL A 321 -9.48 -15.41 -12.16
N THR A 322 -8.38 -14.73 -12.47
CA THR A 322 -7.85 -14.61 -13.84
C THR A 322 -7.17 -15.91 -14.27
N GLU A 323 -6.93 -16.11 -15.57
CA GLU A 323 -6.21 -17.28 -16.10
C GLU A 323 -4.86 -17.52 -15.42
N ASP A 324 -4.16 -16.46 -15.05
CA ASP A 324 -2.87 -16.50 -14.33
C ASP A 324 -2.99 -16.92 -12.85
N GLY A 325 -4.21 -17.19 -12.36
CA GLY A 325 -4.48 -17.50 -10.96
C GLY A 325 -4.48 -16.28 -10.03
N THR A 326 -4.35 -15.07 -10.58
CA THR A 326 -4.41 -13.83 -9.82
C THR A 326 -5.84 -13.43 -9.49
N VAL A 327 -6.02 -12.75 -8.37
CA VAL A 327 -7.31 -12.26 -7.89
C VAL A 327 -7.20 -10.77 -7.59
N THR A 328 -8.09 -9.97 -8.16
CA THR A 328 -8.21 -8.55 -7.82
C THR A 328 -9.21 -8.39 -6.68
N VAL A 329 -8.85 -7.60 -5.68
CA VAL A 329 -9.67 -7.33 -4.50
C VAL A 329 -9.78 -5.83 -4.28
N THR A 330 -10.97 -5.38 -3.90
CA THR A 330 -11.25 -3.99 -3.52
C THR A 330 -11.91 -3.99 -2.14
N TYR A 331 -11.46 -3.11 -1.25
CA TYR A 331 -11.98 -3.03 0.12
C TYR A 331 -11.75 -1.64 0.71
N ASN A 332 -12.37 -1.37 1.85
CA ASN A 332 -12.16 -0.17 2.64
C ASN A 332 -11.11 -0.42 3.71
N GLU A 333 -10.09 0.43 3.75
CA GLU A 333 -9.03 0.49 4.74
C GLU A 333 -9.32 1.60 5.75
N ARG A 334 -9.13 1.29 7.03
CA ARG A 334 -9.18 2.22 8.15
C ARG A 334 -7.79 2.35 8.74
N GLY A 335 -7.26 3.55 8.74
CA GLY A 335 -5.98 3.90 9.35
C GLY A 335 -6.18 4.90 10.48
N ARG A 336 -5.42 4.74 11.56
CA ARG A 336 -5.21 5.76 12.59
C ARG A 336 -3.71 5.83 12.84
N SER A 337 -3.13 7.02 12.84
CA SER A 337 -1.72 7.21 13.16
C SER A 337 -1.49 8.57 13.81
N LEU A 338 -0.51 8.67 14.68
CA LEU A 338 0.00 9.94 15.21
C LEU A 338 1.03 10.51 14.23
N ARG A 339 0.75 11.68 13.67
CA ARG A 339 1.65 12.39 12.78
C ARG A 339 2.60 13.28 13.58
N LYS A 340 3.87 12.90 13.66
CA LYS A 340 4.87 13.57 14.51
C LYS A 340 5.02 15.05 14.20
N SER A 341 5.13 15.41 12.92
CA SER A 341 5.34 16.81 12.50
C SER A 341 4.23 17.78 12.93
N ARG A 342 3.02 17.27 13.20
CA ARG A 342 1.84 18.08 13.56
C ARG A 342 1.34 17.82 14.98
N ASN A 343 1.87 16.81 15.66
CA ASN A 343 1.36 16.33 16.95
C ASN A 343 -0.18 16.10 16.92
N GLN A 344 -0.66 15.46 15.84
CA GLN A 344 -2.08 15.21 15.59
C GLN A 344 -2.30 13.74 15.24
N TYR A 345 -3.35 13.14 15.78
CA TYR A 345 -3.88 11.88 15.27
C TYR A 345 -4.58 12.13 13.95
N GLN A 346 -4.15 11.42 12.92
CA GLN A 346 -4.82 11.35 11.63
C GLN A 346 -5.62 10.05 11.58
N GLN A 347 -6.91 10.14 11.25
CA GLN A 347 -7.74 8.98 10.96
C GLN A 347 -8.17 9.02 9.50
N THR A 348 -7.95 7.93 8.79
CA THR A 348 -8.24 7.81 7.36
C THR A 348 -9.18 6.64 7.10
N LEU A 349 -10.18 6.87 6.26
CA LEU A 349 -10.94 5.82 5.60
C LEU A 349 -10.66 5.92 4.11
N ALA A 350 -10.18 4.84 3.49
CA ALA A 350 -9.82 4.84 2.09
C ALA A 350 -10.28 3.57 1.38
N GLN A 351 -10.58 3.66 0.09
CA GLN A 351 -10.81 2.50 -0.75
C GLN A 351 -9.49 2.07 -1.38
N VAL A 352 -9.13 0.81 -1.18
CA VAL A 352 -7.89 0.19 -1.65
C VAL A 352 -8.23 -0.88 -2.68
N ARG A 353 -7.39 -0.95 -3.73
CA ARG A 353 -7.39 -2.04 -4.70
C ARG A 353 -6.06 -2.78 -4.60
N ALA A 354 -6.14 -4.09 -4.48
CA ALA A 354 -4.98 -4.96 -4.47
C ALA A 354 -5.15 -6.10 -5.49
N ARG A 355 -4.04 -6.63 -6.01
CA ARG A 355 -4.00 -7.87 -6.78
C ARG A 355 -3.10 -8.85 -6.07
N ILE A 356 -3.61 -10.04 -5.84
CA ILE A 356 -2.94 -11.12 -5.11
C ILE A 356 -2.74 -12.28 -6.07
N ASP A 357 -1.52 -12.81 -6.13
CA ASP A 357 -1.18 -13.96 -6.96
C ASP A 357 -1.68 -15.29 -6.36
N ARG A 358 -1.44 -16.39 -7.06
CA ARG A 358 -1.79 -17.75 -6.57
C ARG A 358 -1.11 -18.13 -5.26
N ASN A 359 0.05 -17.53 -4.95
CA ASN A 359 0.85 -17.77 -3.76
C ASN A 359 0.42 -16.91 -2.56
N GLY A 360 -0.53 -15.99 -2.75
CA GLY A 360 -0.95 -15.05 -1.71
C GLY A 360 -0.06 -13.81 -1.60
N LYS A 361 0.81 -13.55 -2.57
CA LYS A 361 1.67 -12.36 -2.64
C LYS A 361 1.00 -11.25 -3.43
N LEU A 362 1.24 -10.02 -3.02
CA LEU A 362 0.70 -8.81 -3.65
C LEU A 362 1.54 -8.44 -4.88
N THR A 363 0.89 -8.33 -6.03
CA THR A 363 1.48 -7.84 -7.29
C THR A 363 1.05 -6.42 -7.63
N TYR A 364 -0.05 -5.94 -7.05
CA TYR A 364 -0.53 -4.57 -7.16
C TYR A 364 -1.14 -4.16 -5.82
N PHE A 365 -0.85 -2.95 -5.35
CA PHE A 365 -1.44 -2.38 -4.13
C PHE A 365 -1.53 -0.86 -4.26
N ARG A 366 -2.75 -0.32 -4.30
CA ARG A 366 -2.98 1.12 -4.44
C ARG A 366 -4.21 1.57 -3.67
N GLN A 367 -4.07 2.72 -3.02
CA GLN A 367 -5.21 3.51 -2.56
C GLN A 367 -5.88 4.20 -3.77
N GLU A 368 -7.09 3.77 -4.11
CA GLU A 368 -7.85 4.32 -5.26
C GLU A 368 -8.56 5.61 -4.87
N ARG A 369 -9.16 5.65 -3.67
CA ARG A 369 -9.95 6.80 -3.22
C ARG A 369 -9.78 7.05 -1.73
N LEU A 370 -9.60 8.30 -1.33
CA LEU A 370 -9.73 8.73 0.06
C LEU A 370 -11.20 9.05 0.33
N LEU A 371 -11.81 8.33 1.27
CA LEU A 371 -13.22 8.48 1.63
C LEU A 371 -13.38 9.48 2.77
N GLU A 372 -12.58 9.34 3.83
CA GLU A 372 -12.57 10.23 4.99
C GLU A 372 -11.13 10.49 5.45
N ASN A 373 -10.88 11.69 5.96
CA ASN A 373 -9.60 12.07 6.54
C ASN A 373 -9.84 13.12 7.63
N THR A 374 -9.72 12.71 8.89
CA THR A 374 -9.94 13.57 10.05
C THR A 374 -8.65 13.73 10.84
N PHE A 375 -8.49 14.90 11.46
CA PHE A 375 -7.34 15.23 12.29
C PHE A 375 -7.84 15.63 13.68
N THR A 376 -7.22 15.05 14.70
CA THR A 376 -7.52 15.34 16.10
C THR A 376 -6.21 15.66 16.80
N ASP A 377 -6.18 16.74 17.58
CA ASP A 377 -4.99 17.08 18.36
C ASP A 377 -4.63 15.94 19.31
N ALA A 378 -3.35 15.57 19.35
CA ALA A 378 -2.89 14.67 20.38
C ALA A 378 -3.02 15.39 21.72
N ALA A 379 -3.66 14.75 22.70
CA ALA A 379 -3.71 15.30 24.05
C ALA A 379 -2.27 15.69 24.46
N PRO A 380 -2.06 16.90 25.01
CA PRO A 380 -0.73 17.31 25.42
C PRO A 380 -0.21 16.23 26.35
N ALA A 381 0.94 15.63 25.99
CA ALA A 381 1.60 14.64 26.81
C ALA A 381 1.62 15.20 28.23
N ALA A 382 0.97 14.48 29.17
CA ALA A 382 0.84 14.95 30.54
C ALA A 382 2.22 15.43 30.99
N ALA A 383 2.32 16.71 31.35
CA ALA A 383 3.60 17.31 31.68
C ALA A 383 4.28 16.38 32.69
N PRO A 384 5.56 16.00 32.47
CA PRO A 384 6.25 15.11 33.38
C PRO A 384 6.06 15.67 34.78
N ALA A 385 5.43 14.88 35.67
CA ALA A 385 5.14 15.31 37.02
C ALA A 385 6.44 15.88 37.59
N SER A 386 6.42 17.18 37.95
CA SER A 386 7.58 17.85 38.50
C SER A 386 8.17 16.95 39.58
N PRO A 387 9.50 16.69 39.55
CA PRO A 387 10.11 15.77 40.49
C PRO A 387 9.68 16.16 41.90
N GLU A 388 9.01 15.23 42.57
CA GLU A 388 8.51 15.39 43.92
C GLU A 388 9.71 15.75 44.80
N THR A 389 9.81 17.03 45.17
CA THR A 389 10.88 17.56 46.02
C THR A 389 10.84 16.78 47.32
N THR A 390 11.72 15.78 47.45
CA THR A 390 11.86 15.02 48.68
C THR A 390 12.22 16.02 49.79
N PRO A 391 11.40 16.15 50.85
CA PRO A 391 11.73 17.04 51.94
C PRO A 391 13.04 16.56 52.61
N PRO A 392 13.93 17.49 53.01
CA PRO A 392 15.16 17.12 53.70
C PRO A 392 14.80 16.37 54.99
N GLN A 393 15.37 15.19 55.18
CA GLN A 393 15.37 14.51 56.47
C GLN A 393 16.29 15.29 57.43
N GLU A 394 15.72 15.75 58.55
CA GLU A 394 16.44 16.30 59.71
C GLU A 394 17.10 15.21 60.54
#